data_AF-A0ABD5T9Q1-F1
#
_entry.id   AF-A0ABD5T9Q1-F1
#
_cell.length_a   1.000
_cell.length_b   1.000
_cell.length_c   1.000
_cell.angle_alpha   90.00
_cell.angle_beta   90.00
_cell.angle_gamma   90.00
#
_symmetry.space_group_name_H-M   'P 1'
#
loop_
_entity.id
_entity.type
_entity.pdbx_description
1 polymer ?
#
loop_
_entity_poly.entity_id
_entity_poly.type
_entity_poly.pdbx_seq_one_letter_code
_entity_poly.pdbx_strand_id
1 'polypeptide(L)'
;MNFDLALGSRAAVVVAAILAVVATVALDRLAGGDRAAVLRRRLILGVPWGTLTVAALVLAVYLFVQGGWDHWYRPVVVPFRAWSYFAPLGVAVSGFAHSGPGHLLGNLFGTLAVAPLVEYAVGHFPRERGSSSFGSARDTPYVRAFVLFPAATVAVGFVSGAFALGPVIGFSGVVFAFVGAALVYYPLGTVVALSASGLLSTAYRALSSPVVEASGRPAYISPWWADIAIQGHALGLLVGVLAAAWLAAARGDDLPRPRRLALGALLVGVEQSLWAVYWYRGGETYVLFRAIGLAAVALLAVFVAALAVDRRAPSADTVREALRGLTPRRGSVAALLVVLAALSGPAVFVNLVAVDDEPLPGDPVEVRGYSVTYAENVENGMVSVIDVDAFGETTSVTTSGVVVRNPDRGVWTTAVSKGRLAFSGRQRVVVGGVGWREVVTVTRRGWTTVGGDGPAYRVTLAHGNETTLAFRSNASTAEPQIGGRNVSVAPTDAGFELLVEDGNRSVRAPIPGENETVAAGGLTFVRDGRAVFALAGEVTGNVSAGNATAPTRVRVATRERYGGRNG
;
A
#
# COMPACT_ATOMS: atom_id res chain seq x y z
N MET A 1 -4.77 -21.13 31.12
CA MET A 1 -3.87 -20.04 31.60
C MET A 1 -3.90 -18.78 30.72
N ASN A 2 -3.85 -18.84 29.38
CA ASN A 2 -3.84 -17.60 28.56
C ASN A 2 -5.19 -16.87 28.40
N PHE A 3 -6.33 -17.57 28.57
CA PHE A 3 -7.66 -16.95 28.43
C PHE A 3 -7.94 -15.92 29.54
N ASP A 4 -7.59 -16.26 30.78
CA ASP A 4 -7.80 -15.40 31.95
C ASP A 4 -6.93 -14.13 31.89
N LEU A 5 -5.70 -14.25 31.39
CA LEU A 5 -4.80 -13.11 31.14
C LEU A 5 -5.33 -12.19 30.04
N ALA A 6 -5.78 -12.74 28.92
CA ALA A 6 -6.30 -11.94 27.82
C ALA A 6 -7.61 -11.21 28.19
N LEU A 7 -8.51 -11.86 28.94
CA LEU A 7 -9.74 -11.24 29.44
C LEU A 7 -9.43 -10.20 30.52
N GLY A 8 -8.55 -10.52 31.47
CA GLY A 8 -8.09 -9.60 32.51
C GLY A 8 -7.44 -8.34 31.94
N SER A 9 -6.57 -8.47 30.93
CA SER A 9 -5.94 -7.34 30.25
C SER A 9 -6.96 -6.45 29.52
N ARG A 10 -7.95 -7.03 28.85
CA ARG A 10 -9.04 -6.23 28.22
C ARG A 10 -9.84 -5.46 29.25
N ALA A 11 -10.24 -6.11 30.34
CA ALA A 11 -10.96 -5.48 31.43
C ALA A 11 -10.13 -4.34 32.05
N ALA A 12 -8.83 -4.57 32.28
CA ALA A 12 -7.91 -3.56 32.80
C ALA A 12 -7.80 -2.32 31.88
N VAL A 13 -7.69 -2.52 30.56
CA VAL A 13 -7.67 -1.42 29.59
C VAL A 13 -8.97 -0.61 29.65
N VAL A 14 -10.13 -1.28 29.67
CA VAL A 14 -11.44 -0.60 29.73
C VAL A 14 -11.60 0.16 31.05
N VAL A 15 -11.28 -0.46 32.19
CA VAL A 15 -11.36 0.18 33.51
C VAL A 15 -10.41 1.37 33.59
N ALA A 16 -9.16 1.23 33.15
CA ALA A 16 -8.19 2.32 33.14
C ALA A 16 -8.65 3.49 32.26
N ALA A 17 -9.23 3.21 31.08
CA ALA A 17 -9.78 4.23 30.20
C ALA A 17 -10.96 4.97 30.87
N ILE A 18 -11.88 4.25 31.50
CA ILE A 18 -13.01 4.84 32.23
C ILE A 18 -12.50 5.72 33.37
N LEU A 19 -11.58 5.22 34.19
CA LEU A 19 -11.01 5.97 35.31
C LEU A 19 -10.27 7.23 34.84
N ALA A 20 -9.49 7.13 33.75
CA ALA A 20 -8.80 8.27 33.17
C ALA A 20 -9.80 9.35 32.69
N VAL A 21 -10.86 8.96 31.99
CA VAL A 21 -11.91 9.89 31.53
C VAL A 21 -12.62 10.54 32.72
N VAL A 22 -13.07 9.75 33.70
CA VAL A 22 -13.76 10.26 34.90
C VAL A 22 -12.86 11.21 35.69
N ALA A 23 -11.61 10.85 35.94
CA ALA A 23 -10.65 11.70 36.64
C ALA A 23 -10.41 13.01 35.89
N THR A 24 -10.22 12.96 34.57
CA THR A 24 -9.98 14.17 33.76
C THR A 24 -11.20 15.10 33.74
N VAL A 25 -12.41 14.55 33.61
CA VAL A 25 -13.66 15.33 33.67
C VAL A 25 -13.86 15.94 35.06
N ALA A 26 -13.55 15.20 36.13
CA ALA A 26 -13.62 15.73 37.49
C ALA A 26 -12.62 16.88 37.70
N LEU A 27 -11.37 16.71 37.26
CA LEU A 27 -10.34 17.76 37.33
C LEU A 27 -10.72 19.00 36.51
N ASP A 28 -11.27 18.83 35.31
CA ASP A 28 -11.77 19.96 34.51
C ASP A 28 -12.89 20.73 35.21
N ARG A 29 -13.84 20.01 35.83
CA ARG A 29 -14.93 20.63 36.59
C ARG A 29 -14.39 21.41 37.79
N LEU A 30 -13.42 20.85 38.51
CA LEU A 30 -12.74 21.53 39.62
C LEU A 30 -11.96 22.76 39.16
N ALA A 31 -11.41 22.72 37.95
CA ALA A 31 -10.73 23.86 37.31
C ALA A 31 -11.70 24.88 36.67
N GLY A 32 -13.02 24.68 36.78
CA GLY A 32 -14.04 25.56 36.20
C GLY A 32 -14.13 25.51 34.67
N GLY A 33 -13.59 24.47 34.02
CA GLY A 33 -13.55 24.35 32.56
C GLY A 33 -14.85 23.80 31.98
N ASP A 34 -15.66 24.65 31.34
CA ASP A 34 -16.84 24.19 30.58
C ASP A 34 -16.50 23.91 29.10
N ARG A 35 -15.79 22.81 28.84
CA ARG A 35 -15.46 22.36 27.48
C ARG A 35 -16.69 21.96 26.67
N ALA A 36 -17.75 21.50 27.33
CA ALA A 36 -18.98 21.07 26.68
C ALA A 36 -19.73 22.26 26.05
N ALA A 37 -19.84 23.39 26.77
CA ALA A 37 -20.40 24.61 26.20
C ALA A 37 -19.57 25.14 25.02
N VAL A 38 -18.24 25.04 25.07
CA VAL A 38 -17.37 25.46 23.96
C VAL A 38 -17.63 24.62 22.70
N LEU A 39 -17.72 23.30 22.84
CA LEU A 39 -18.01 22.40 21.70
C LEU A 39 -19.42 22.61 21.15
N ARG A 40 -20.43 22.76 22.02
CA ARG A 40 -21.83 22.97 21.64
C ARG A 40 -22.08 24.29 20.91
N ARG A 41 -21.19 25.28 21.03
CA ARG A 41 -21.24 26.51 20.23
C ARG A 41 -20.97 26.28 18.75
N ARG A 42 -20.32 25.17 18.38
CA ARG A 42 -19.95 24.86 16.99
C ARG A 42 -20.58 23.59 16.47
N LEU A 43 -20.79 22.60 17.32
CA LEU A 43 -21.22 21.27 16.94
C LEU A 43 -22.56 20.92 17.61
N ILE A 44 -23.41 20.20 16.88
CA ILE A 44 -24.70 19.72 17.40
C ILE A 44 -24.41 18.78 18.56
N LEU A 45 -24.87 19.14 19.76
CA LEU A 45 -24.59 18.43 21.03
C LEU A 45 -23.10 18.34 21.40
N GLY A 46 -22.22 19.08 20.71
CA GLY A 46 -20.77 18.96 20.87
C GLY A 46 -20.15 17.79 20.10
N VAL A 47 -20.90 17.13 19.22
CA VAL A 47 -20.48 15.91 18.52
C VAL A 47 -20.14 16.21 17.04
N PRO A 48 -19.00 15.70 16.52
CA PRO A 48 -18.60 15.84 15.11
C PRO A 48 -19.35 14.83 14.22
N TRP A 49 -20.66 15.05 14.04
CA TRP A 49 -21.54 14.15 13.28
C TRP A 49 -21.14 13.96 11.82
N GLY A 50 -20.58 14.97 11.16
CA GLY A 50 -20.08 14.86 9.79
C GLY A 50 -18.91 13.90 9.70
N THR A 51 -17.97 13.97 10.64
CA THR A 51 -16.85 13.03 10.78
C THR A 51 -17.35 11.60 10.97
N LEU A 52 -18.33 11.38 11.86
CA LEU A 52 -18.90 10.05 12.09
C LEU A 52 -19.61 9.51 10.85
N THR A 53 -20.32 10.37 10.12
CA THR A 53 -20.99 10.02 8.86
C THR A 53 -19.99 9.59 7.79
N VAL A 54 -18.88 10.34 7.65
CA VAL A 54 -17.78 10.00 6.74
C VAL A 54 -17.14 8.66 7.12
N ALA A 55 -16.83 8.45 8.40
CA ALA A 55 -16.25 7.19 8.87
C ALA A 55 -17.16 5.98 8.59
N ALA A 56 -18.47 6.14 8.80
CA ALA A 56 -19.47 5.13 8.48
C ALA A 56 -19.55 4.83 6.98
N LEU A 57 -19.51 5.86 6.12
CA LEU A 57 -19.48 5.69 4.67
C LEU A 57 -18.26 4.87 4.22
N VAL A 58 -17.06 5.23 4.70
CA VAL A 58 -15.82 4.54 4.36
C VAL A 58 -15.86 3.08 4.81
N LEU A 59 -16.35 2.81 6.03
CA LEU A 59 -16.54 1.46 6.52
C LEU A 59 -17.54 0.66 5.66
N ALA A 60 -18.65 1.28 5.25
CA ALA A 60 -19.66 0.65 4.41
C ALA A 60 -19.10 0.24 3.03
N VAL A 61 -18.27 1.08 2.40
CA VAL A 61 -17.59 0.73 1.14
C VAL A 61 -16.72 -0.52 1.33
N TYR A 62 -15.94 -0.58 2.41
CA TYR A 62 -15.11 -1.74 2.69
C TYR A 62 -15.92 -3.02 2.89
N LEU A 63 -16.96 -2.95 3.71
CA LEU A 63 -17.77 -4.11 4.07
C LEU A 63 -18.58 -4.65 2.89
N PHE A 64 -19.26 -3.75 2.15
CA PHE A 64 -20.28 -4.16 1.19
C PHE A 64 -19.82 -4.06 -0.27
N VAL A 65 -19.04 -3.04 -0.65
CA VAL A 65 -18.56 -2.88 -2.04
C VAL A 65 -17.37 -3.80 -2.31
N GLN A 66 -16.45 -3.91 -1.36
CA GLN A 66 -15.26 -4.76 -1.50
C GLN A 66 -15.45 -6.19 -0.97
N GLY A 67 -16.63 -6.52 -0.45
CA GLY A 67 -16.92 -7.82 0.16
C GLY A 67 -16.18 -8.09 1.46
N GLY A 68 -15.76 -7.04 2.18
CA GLY A 68 -15.04 -7.14 3.45
C GLY A 68 -15.88 -7.71 4.59
N TRP A 69 -17.21 -7.73 4.47
CA TRP A 69 -18.10 -8.41 5.43
C TRP A 69 -17.78 -9.90 5.55
N ASP A 70 -17.69 -10.60 4.41
CA ASP A 70 -17.36 -12.02 4.36
C ASP A 70 -15.85 -12.27 4.33
N HIS A 71 -15.07 -11.30 3.84
CA HIS A 71 -13.64 -11.44 3.56
C HIS A 71 -12.79 -10.33 4.17
N TRP A 72 -12.93 -10.11 5.48
CA TRP A 72 -12.27 -9.03 6.23
C TRP A 72 -10.76 -8.89 5.99
N TYR A 73 -10.02 -9.98 5.77
CA TYR A 73 -8.57 -9.92 5.54
C TYR A 73 -8.16 -9.96 4.06
N ARG A 74 -9.10 -10.22 3.15
CA ARG A 74 -8.84 -10.41 1.71
C ARG A 74 -9.98 -9.82 0.86
N PRO A 75 -10.24 -8.51 0.98
CA PRO A 75 -11.27 -7.83 0.19
C PRO A 75 -10.90 -7.85 -1.30
N VAL A 76 -11.88 -7.56 -2.17
CA VAL A 76 -11.62 -7.29 -3.59
C VAL A 76 -10.97 -5.90 -3.72
N VAL A 77 -9.83 -5.83 -4.42
CA VAL A 77 -8.99 -4.61 -4.49
C VAL A 77 -8.80 -4.14 -5.93
N VAL A 78 -8.45 -5.05 -6.83
CA VAL A 78 -8.06 -4.75 -8.22
C VAL A 78 -9.06 -3.81 -8.93
N PRO A 79 -10.36 -4.08 -9.03
CA PRO A 79 -11.31 -3.20 -9.76
C PRO A 79 -11.55 -1.83 -9.11
N PHE A 80 -11.14 -1.62 -7.86
CA PHE A 80 -11.42 -0.40 -7.10
C PHE A 80 -10.21 0.53 -6.96
N ARG A 81 -9.12 0.26 -7.69
CA ARG A 81 -8.00 1.20 -7.84
C ARG A 81 -8.28 2.16 -9.00
N ALA A 82 -7.79 3.39 -8.88
CA ALA A 82 -7.84 4.37 -9.96
C ALA A 82 -6.75 4.06 -11.01
N TRP A 83 -7.01 3.09 -11.89
CA TRP A 83 -6.04 2.69 -12.92
C TRP A 83 -5.95 3.69 -14.08
N SER A 84 -7.12 4.14 -14.54
CA SER A 84 -7.26 4.95 -15.75
C SER A 84 -8.62 5.66 -15.73
N TYR A 85 -8.71 6.79 -16.43
CA TYR A 85 -9.98 7.48 -16.67
C TYR A 85 -10.94 6.67 -17.56
N PHE A 86 -10.46 5.67 -18.30
CA PHE A 86 -11.31 4.73 -19.03
C PHE A 86 -11.98 3.70 -18.09
N ALA A 87 -11.56 3.63 -16.82
CA ALA A 87 -12.14 2.79 -15.78
C ALA A 87 -12.79 3.65 -14.67
N PRO A 88 -13.92 4.33 -14.97
CA PRO A 88 -14.49 5.36 -14.08
C PRO A 88 -14.90 4.84 -12.70
N LEU A 89 -15.26 3.55 -12.60
CA LEU A 89 -15.54 2.91 -11.31
C LEU A 89 -14.35 2.99 -10.35
N GLY A 90 -13.14 2.70 -10.85
CA GLY A 90 -11.92 2.75 -10.05
C GLY A 90 -11.60 4.16 -9.59
N VAL A 91 -11.71 5.15 -10.49
CA VAL A 91 -11.51 6.57 -10.18
C VAL A 91 -12.49 7.04 -9.10
N ALA A 92 -13.77 6.69 -9.23
CA ALA A 92 -14.82 7.12 -8.31
C ALA A 92 -14.68 6.50 -6.91
N VAL A 93 -14.30 5.22 -6.82
CA VAL A 93 -14.36 4.46 -5.55
C VAL A 93 -12.99 4.34 -4.87
N SER A 94 -11.88 4.54 -5.58
CA SER A 94 -10.51 4.38 -5.06
C SER A 94 -10.24 5.14 -3.77
N GLY A 95 -10.73 6.39 -3.68
CA GLY A 95 -10.61 7.22 -2.50
C GLY A 95 -11.33 6.65 -1.27
N PHE A 96 -12.20 5.65 -1.39
CA PHE A 96 -12.98 5.06 -0.29
C PHE A 96 -12.70 3.56 -0.08
N ALA A 97 -12.12 2.90 -1.06
CA ALA A 97 -11.73 1.49 -1.00
C ALA A 97 -10.38 1.30 -0.29
N HIS A 98 -10.11 0.10 0.23
CA HIS A 98 -8.88 -0.22 0.97
C HIS A 98 -8.31 -1.58 0.58
N SER A 99 -6.99 -1.70 0.62
CA SER A 99 -6.27 -2.95 0.30
C SER A 99 -6.39 -4.04 1.38
N GLY A 100 -6.85 -3.68 2.58
CA GLY A 100 -6.96 -4.58 3.72
C GLY A 100 -7.37 -3.85 5.00
N PRO A 101 -7.60 -4.58 6.10
CA PRO A 101 -8.18 -4.01 7.30
C PRO A 101 -7.21 -3.08 8.05
N GLY A 102 -5.90 -3.36 8.00
CA GLY A 102 -4.90 -2.44 8.57
C GLY A 102 -4.91 -1.07 7.87
N HIS A 103 -5.08 -1.06 6.54
CA HIS A 103 -5.18 0.17 5.76
C HIS A 103 -6.48 0.92 6.06
N LEU A 104 -7.62 0.21 6.12
CA LEU A 104 -8.92 0.79 6.53
C LEU A 104 -8.84 1.42 7.92
N LEU A 105 -8.41 0.65 8.92
CA LEU A 105 -8.36 1.10 10.31
C LEU A 105 -7.40 2.28 10.48
N GLY A 106 -6.26 2.28 9.80
CA GLY A 106 -5.34 3.41 9.80
C GLY A 106 -6.02 4.71 9.32
N ASN A 107 -6.76 4.65 8.22
CA ASN A 107 -7.49 5.82 7.70
C ASN A 107 -8.68 6.22 8.59
N LEU A 108 -9.41 5.26 9.16
CA LEU A 108 -10.50 5.55 10.10
C LEU A 108 -9.98 6.22 11.39
N PHE A 109 -8.90 5.72 11.99
CA PHE A 109 -8.30 6.34 13.17
C PHE A 109 -7.77 7.74 12.88
N GLY A 110 -7.10 7.94 11.73
CA GLY A 110 -6.66 9.25 11.28
C GLY A 110 -7.83 10.23 11.10
N THR A 111 -8.91 9.77 10.45
CA THR A 111 -10.13 10.56 10.25
C THR A 111 -10.78 10.93 11.58
N LEU A 112 -11.00 9.97 12.47
CA LEU A 112 -11.65 10.18 13.77
C LEU A 112 -10.82 11.09 14.68
N ALA A 113 -9.50 11.13 14.51
CA ALA A 113 -8.64 12.00 15.30
C ALA A 113 -8.56 13.43 14.75
N VAL A 114 -8.46 13.61 13.42
CA VAL A 114 -8.14 14.90 12.81
C VAL A 114 -9.36 15.63 12.25
N ALA A 115 -10.28 14.93 11.58
CA ALA A 115 -11.46 15.54 10.95
C ALA A 115 -12.34 16.35 11.93
N PRO A 116 -12.49 15.98 13.22
CA PRO A 116 -13.26 16.80 14.17
C PRO A 116 -12.72 18.22 14.34
N LEU A 117 -11.40 18.45 14.19
CA LEU A 117 -10.82 19.79 14.21
C LEU A 117 -11.30 20.63 13.02
N VAL A 118 -11.35 20.02 11.84
CA VAL A 118 -11.84 20.67 10.62
C VAL A 118 -13.33 20.94 10.71
N GLU A 119 -14.11 19.97 11.15
CA GLU A 119 -15.56 20.10 11.36
C GLU A 119 -15.88 21.19 12.39
N TYR A 120 -15.11 21.29 13.46
CA TYR A 120 -15.24 22.36 14.44
C TYR A 120 -14.91 23.75 13.86
N ALA A 121 -13.86 23.85 13.03
CA ALA A 121 -13.52 25.08 12.31
C ALA A 121 -14.66 25.51 11.36
N VAL A 122 -15.22 24.56 10.60
CA VAL A 122 -16.34 24.78 9.68
C VAL A 122 -17.61 25.18 10.42
N GLY A 123 -17.98 24.43 11.46
CA GLY A 123 -19.13 24.64 12.35
C GLY A 123 -20.48 24.27 11.72
N HIS A 124 -21.38 23.71 12.54
CA HIS A 124 -22.78 23.41 12.20
C HIS A 124 -23.69 24.62 12.31
N PHE A 125 -23.32 25.64 13.08
CA PHE A 125 -24.12 26.85 13.24
C PHE A 125 -23.54 27.99 12.41
N PRO A 126 -24.39 28.79 11.73
CA PRO A 126 -23.92 29.92 10.94
C PRO A 126 -23.36 31.04 11.86
N ARG A 127 -22.45 31.85 11.32
CA ARG A 127 -21.69 32.88 12.08
C ARG A 127 -21.88 34.30 11.57
N GLU A 128 -22.49 34.44 10.40
CA GLU A 128 -22.63 35.74 9.75
C GLU A 128 -23.72 36.55 10.45
N ARG A 129 -23.47 37.85 10.62
CA ARG A 129 -24.42 38.75 11.28
C ARG A 129 -25.72 38.78 10.44
N GLY A 130 -26.85 38.47 11.07
CA GLY A 130 -28.15 38.39 10.39
C GLY A 130 -28.52 36.98 9.89
N SER A 131 -27.62 35.99 10.00
CA SER A 131 -27.96 34.59 9.75
C SER A 131 -28.71 33.98 10.93
N SER A 132 -29.72 33.15 10.64
CA SER A 132 -30.45 32.36 11.63
C SER A 132 -30.28 30.88 11.33
N SER A 133 -30.23 30.05 12.38
CA SER A 133 -30.33 28.61 12.18
C SER A 133 -31.67 28.33 11.48
N PHE A 134 -31.64 27.49 10.44
CA PHE A 134 -32.80 27.15 9.61
C PHE A 134 -33.32 28.27 8.67
N GLY A 135 -32.60 29.39 8.52
CA GLY A 135 -32.96 30.44 7.55
C GLY A 135 -32.83 30.00 6.08
N SER A 136 -31.98 29.01 5.82
CA SER A 136 -31.85 28.33 4.52
C SER A 136 -31.39 26.88 4.72
N ALA A 137 -31.42 26.08 3.66
CA ALA A 137 -30.85 24.72 3.70
C ALA A 137 -29.35 24.74 4.07
N ARG A 138 -28.58 25.75 3.66
CA ARG A 138 -27.14 25.86 3.96
C ARG A 138 -26.83 26.37 5.37
N ASP A 139 -27.81 27.00 6.01
CA ASP A 139 -27.74 27.49 7.40
C ASP A 139 -28.36 26.51 8.39
N THR A 140 -28.95 25.42 7.89
CA THR A 140 -29.51 24.35 8.70
C THR A 140 -28.39 23.50 9.29
N PRO A 141 -28.29 23.37 10.63
CA PRO A 141 -27.20 22.64 11.26
C PRO A 141 -27.09 21.18 10.81
N TYR A 142 -28.22 20.49 10.66
CA TYR A 142 -28.26 19.10 10.22
C TYR A 142 -27.75 18.94 8.78
N VAL A 143 -28.10 19.84 7.88
CA VAL A 143 -27.63 19.80 6.49
C VAL A 143 -26.12 20.04 6.44
N ARG A 144 -25.60 20.98 7.24
CA ARG A 144 -24.15 21.22 7.32
C ARG A 144 -23.39 19.99 7.82
N ALA A 145 -23.90 19.36 8.88
CA ALA A 145 -23.29 18.21 9.53
C ALA A 145 -23.37 16.93 8.68
N PHE A 146 -24.55 16.57 8.20
CA PHE A 146 -24.80 15.27 7.57
C PHE A 146 -24.75 15.29 6.05
N VAL A 147 -24.74 16.47 5.42
CA VAL A 147 -24.75 16.59 3.95
C VAL A 147 -23.54 17.37 3.45
N LEU A 148 -23.36 18.63 3.83
CA LEU A 148 -22.33 19.48 3.23
C LEU A 148 -20.91 19.05 3.61
N PHE A 149 -20.66 18.72 4.88
CA PHE A 149 -19.34 18.24 5.30
C PHE A 149 -18.99 16.88 4.67
N PRO A 150 -19.87 15.84 4.71
CA PRO A 150 -19.64 14.61 3.97
C PRO A 150 -19.51 14.81 2.46
N ALA A 151 -20.32 15.66 1.83
CA ALA A 151 -20.25 15.91 0.39
C ALA A 151 -18.92 16.56 -0.02
N ALA A 152 -18.44 17.55 0.74
CA ALA A 152 -17.12 18.13 0.53
C ALA A 152 -16.01 17.09 0.66
N THR A 153 -16.12 16.21 1.66
CA THR A 153 -15.19 15.10 1.89
C THR A 153 -15.19 14.12 0.71
N VAL A 154 -16.38 13.78 0.19
CA VAL A 154 -16.55 12.91 -0.97
C VAL A 154 -15.93 13.56 -2.22
N ALA A 155 -16.12 14.86 -2.42
CA ALA A 155 -15.50 15.59 -3.52
C ALA A 155 -13.97 15.54 -3.45
N VAL A 156 -13.37 15.70 -2.25
CA VAL A 156 -11.93 15.51 -2.06
C VAL A 156 -11.50 14.07 -2.37
N GLY A 157 -12.31 13.07 -2.00
CA GLY A 157 -12.08 11.67 -2.36
C GLY A 157 -12.01 11.45 -3.88
N PHE A 158 -12.93 12.08 -4.64
CA PHE A 158 -12.89 12.04 -6.10
C PHE A 158 -11.68 12.76 -6.68
N VAL A 159 -11.33 13.94 -6.17
CA VAL A 159 -10.12 14.67 -6.59
C VAL A 159 -8.87 13.83 -6.32
N SER A 160 -8.80 13.19 -5.16
CA SER A 160 -7.69 12.29 -4.82
C SER A 160 -7.62 11.10 -5.78
N GLY A 161 -8.75 10.46 -6.12
CA GLY A 161 -8.77 9.35 -7.06
C GLY A 161 -8.41 9.75 -8.49
N ALA A 162 -8.84 10.93 -8.93
CA ALA A 162 -8.59 11.40 -10.29
C ALA A 162 -7.14 11.87 -10.51
N PHE A 163 -6.54 12.54 -9.53
CA PHE A 163 -5.24 13.21 -9.68
C PHE A 163 -4.08 12.51 -8.96
N ALA A 164 -4.31 11.34 -8.37
CA ALA A 164 -3.22 10.55 -7.81
C ALA A 164 -2.45 9.80 -8.91
N LEU A 165 -1.13 9.72 -8.74
CA LEU A 165 -0.26 9.07 -9.71
C LEU A 165 -0.32 7.55 -9.54
N GLY A 166 -0.69 6.85 -10.62
CA GLY A 166 -0.76 5.39 -10.66
C GLY A 166 -2.01 4.82 -9.96
N PRO A 167 -2.05 3.49 -9.79
CA PRO A 167 -3.26 2.77 -9.39
C PRO A 167 -3.54 2.87 -7.88
N VAL A 168 -3.93 4.06 -7.45
CA VAL A 168 -4.16 4.40 -6.05
C VAL A 168 -5.47 3.80 -5.53
N ILE A 169 -5.45 3.44 -4.25
CA ILE A 169 -6.59 3.01 -3.46
C ILE A 169 -6.33 3.46 -2.02
N GLY A 170 -7.35 3.94 -1.33
CA GLY A 170 -7.26 4.37 0.07
C GLY A 170 -7.85 5.75 0.31
N PHE A 171 -8.38 5.93 1.51
CA PHE A 171 -8.92 7.21 2.00
C PHE A 171 -7.84 8.16 2.54
N SER A 172 -6.55 7.80 2.43
CA SER A 172 -5.47 8.59 3.01
C SER A 172 -5.32 9.97 2.39
N GLY A 173 -5.56 10.15 1.08
CA GLY A 173 -5.57 11.49 0.47
C GLY A 173 -6.58 12.44 1.14
N VAL A 174 -7.75 11.93 1.51
CA VAL A 174 -8.77 12.69 2.24
C VAL A 174 -8.36 12.94 3.70
N VAL A 175 -7.75 11.95 4.37
CA VAL A 175 -7.16 12.13 5.71
C VAL A 175 -6.14 13.26 5.68
N PHE A 176 -5.25 13.28 4.69
CA PHE A 176 -4.26 14.35 4.55
C PHE A 176 -4.88 15.70 4.22
N ALA A 177 -6.01 15.75 3.50
CA ALA A 177 -6.78 16.98 3.35
C ALA A 177 -7.35 17.47 4.68
N PHE A 178 -7.83 16.58 5.55
CA PHE A 178 -8.18 16.96 6.92
C PHE A 178 -6.97 17.47 7.71
N VAL A 179 -5.81 16.81 7.60
CA VAL A 179 -4.55 17.25 8.22
C VAL A 179 -4.16 18.64 7.74
N GLY A 180 -4.17 18.89 6.42
CA GLY A 180 -3.84 20.19 5.84
C GLY A 180 -4.79 21.29 6.28
N ALA A 181 -6.10 21.02 6.29
CA ALA A 181 -7.10 21.97 6.73
C ALA A 181 -7.02 22.26 8.24
N ALA A 182 -6.83 21.22 9.05
CA ALA A 182 -6.64 21.33 10.49
C ALA A 182 -5.36 22.09 10.83
N LEU A 183 -4.28 21.88 10.06
CA LEU A 183 -2.99 22.55 10.24
C LEU A 183 -3.12 24.08 10.12
N VAL A 184 -3.94 24.57 9.17
CA VAL A 184 -4.15 26.00 8.94
C VAL A 184 -4.87 26.68 10.13
N TYR A 185 -5.86 26.01 10.73
CA TYR A 185 -6.61 26.57 11.86
C TYR A 185 -6.01 26.24 13.23
N TYR A 186 -5.48 25.04 13.40
CA TYR A 186 -5.04 24.45 14.67
C TYR A 186 -3.69 23.70 14.52
N PRO A 187 -2.56 24.39 14.27
CA PRO A 187 -1.30 23.72 13.94
C PRO A 187 -0.82 22.74 15.02
N LEU A 188 -0.78 23.16 16.29
CA LEU A 188 -0.39 22.27 17.39
C LEU A 188 -1.49 21.24 17.72
N GLY A 189 -2.77 21.62 17.56
CA GLY A 189 -3.89 20.70 17.72
C GLY A 189 -3.82 19.54 16.73
N THR A 190 -3.33 19.81 15.51
CA THR A 190 -3.13 18.79 14.46
C THR A 190 -2.03 17.81 14.85
N VAL A 191 -0.90 18.29 15.40
CA VAL A 191 0.17 17.41 15.92
C VAL A 191 -0.35 16.50 17.03
N VAL A 192 -1.12 17.06 17.97
CA VAL A 192 -1.75 16.28 19.05
C VAL A 192 -2.78 15.29 18.50
N ALA A 193 -3.61 15.68 17.53
CA ALA A 193 -4.59 14.81 16.89
C ALA A 193 -3.92 13.64 16.16
N LEU A 194 -2.82 13.88 15.45
CA LEU A 194 -2.05 12.80 14.81
C LEU A 194 -1.49 11.82 15.85
N SER A 195 -1.02 12.33 16.99
CA SER A 195 -0.60 11.48 18.12
C SER A 195 -1.78 10.66 18.68
N ALA A 196 -2.98 11.26 18.73
CA ALA A 196 -4.20 10.58 19.17
C ALA A 196 -4.62 9.44 18.22
N SER A 197 -4.34 9.53 16.92
CA SER A 197 -4.54 8.40 15.99
C SER A 197 -3.68 7.18 16.41
N GLY A 198 -2.43 7.41 16.83
CA GLY A 198 -1.55 6.38 17.40
C GLY A 198 -2.11 5.76 18.68
N LEU A 199 -2.72 6.57 19.55
CA LEU A 199 -3.43 6.11 20.74
C LEU A 199 -4.63 5.23 20.38
N LEU A 200 -5.48 5.63 19.42
CA LEU A 200 -6.62 4.84 18.96
C LEU A 200 -6.18 3.48 18.39
N SER A 201 -5.13 3.47 17.56
CA SER A 201 -4.53 2.24 17.06
C SER A 201 -4.01 1.34 18.18
N THR A 202 -3.32 1.91 19.17
CA THR A 202 -2.79 1.15 20.32
C THR A 202 -3.92 0.58 21.17
N ALA A 203 -4.96 1.37 21.46
CA ALA A 203 -6.13 0.92 22.20
C ALA A 203 -6.85 -0.21 21.47
N TYR A 204 -7.06 -0.08 20.16
CA TYR A 204 -7.64 -1.14 19.34
C TYR A 204 -6.82 -2.43 19.38
N ARG A 205 -5.49 -2.34 19.23
CA ARG A 205 -4.60 -3.52 19.32
C ARG A 205 -4.59 -4.14 20.71
N ALA A 206 -4.59 -3.32 21.77
CA ALA A 206 -4.66 -3.79 23.14
C ALA A 206 -6.00 -4.50 23.45
N LEU A 207 -7.09 -4.11 22.80
CA LEU A 207 -8.40 -4.78 22.96
C LEU A 207 -8.52 -6.04 22.09
N SER A 208 -8.09 -5.96 20.83
CA SER A 208 -8.22 -7.07 19.87
C SER A 208 -7.22 -8.19 20.15
N SER A 209 -5.96 -7.84 20.41
CA SER A 209 -4.84 -8.75 20.69
C SER A 209 -4.08 -8.29 21.96
N PRO A 210 -4.68 -8.45 23.16
CA PRO A 210 -4.12 -7.95 24.43
C PRO A 210 -2.80 -8.60 24.85
N VAL A 211 -2.59 -9.85 24.42
CA VAL A 211 -1.39 -10.64 24.72
C VAL A 211 -0.92 -11.24 23.41
N VAL A 212 0.33 -10.97 23.04
CA VAL A 212 0.93 -11.44 21.78
C VAL A 212 2.21 -12.17 22.10
N GLU A 213 2.28 -13.45 21.71
CA GLU A 213 3.50 -14.24 21.71
C GLU A 213 4.11 -14.20 20.31
N ALA A 214 5.41 -13.87 20.22
CA ALA A 214 6.09 -13.72 18.94
C ALA A 214 7.49 -14.35 18.99
N SER A 215 7.91 -14.95 17.87
CA SER A 215 9.24 -15.52 17.67
C SER A 215 9.84 -15.03 16.35
N GLY A 216 11.18 -15.05 16.27
CA GLY A 216 11.88 -14.77 15.00
C GLY A 216 11.45 -15.76 13.93
N ARG A 217 11.07 -15.26 12.76
CA ARG A 217 10.70 -16.06 11.58
C ARG A 217 11.13 -15.38 10.30
N PRO A 218 11.54 -16.12 9.25
CA PRO A 218 11.75 -15.54 7.94
C PRO A 218 10.49 -14.81 7.47
N ALA A 219 10.67 -13.63 6.88
CA ALA A 219 9.57 -12.84 6.31
C ALA A 219 10.06 -12.13 5.04
N TYR A 220 9.16 -11.98 4.08
CA TYR A 220 9.39 -11.13 2.91
C TYR A 220 8.91 -9.72 3.21
N ILE A 221 9.83 -8.77 3.26
CA ILE A 221 9.56 -7.38 3.67
C ILE A 221 10.00 -6.45 2.55
N SER A 222 9.10 -5.56 2.14
CA SER A 222 9.43 -4.42 1.29
C SER A 222 9.80 -3.23 2.16
N PRO A 223 10.64 -2.28 1.68
CA PRO A 223 10.92 -1.06 2.43
C PRO A 223 9.60 -0.35 2.78
N TRP A 224 9.37 -0.07 4.06
CA TRP A 224 8.08 0.45 4.54
C TRP A 224 7.65 1.76 3.85
N TRP A 225 8.61 2.55 3.39
CA TRP A 225 8.38 3.82 2.68
C TRP A 225 8.00 3.63 1.20
N ALA A 226 8.29 2.46 0.61
CA ALA A 226 7.97 2.15 -0.79
C ALA A 226 6.48 1.80 -1.00
N ASP A 227 5.76 1.51 0.08
CA ASP A 227 4.32 1.24 0.09
C ASP A 227 3.47 2.48 0.43
N ILE A 228 4.10 3.66 0.57
CA ILE A 228 3.43 4.92 0.93
C ILE A 228 3.12 5.74 -0.32
N ALA A 229 1.85 6.11 -0.52
CA ALA A 229 1.41 7.00 -1.57
C ALA A 229 1.75 8.49 -1.27
N ILE A 230 3.04 8.83 -1.19
CA ILE A 230 3.51 10.17 -0.77
C ILE A 230 2.95 11.28 -1.65
N GLN A 231 2.87 11.06 -2.97
CA GLN A 231 2.25 12.01 -3.91
C GLN A 231 0.77 12.25 -3.55
N GLY A 232 0.00 11.18 -3.30
CA GLY A 232 -1.41 11.30 -2.92
C GLY A 232 -1.60 11.97 -1.56
N HIS A 233 -0.71 11.71 -0.60
CA HIS A 233 -0.70 12.37 0.70
C HIS A 233 -0.40 13.88 0.56
N ALA A 234 0.62 14.24 -0.22
CA ALA A 234 0.98 15.63 -0.48
C ALA A 234 -0.15 16.38 -1.21
N LEU A 235 -0.76 15.76 -2.23
CA LEU A 235 -1.91 16.30 -2.95
C LEU A 235 -3.08 16.58 -1.99
N GLY A 236 -3.45 15.59 -1.17
CA GLY A 236 -4.48 15.74 -0.16
C GLY A 236 -4.20 16.90 0.80
N LEU A 237 -2.99 16.95 1.35
CA LEU A 237 -2.57 18.01 2.27
C LEU A 237 -2.64 19.40 1.64
N LEU A 238 -2.16 19.56 0.40
CA LEU A 238 -2.23 20.83 -0.32
C LEU A 238 -3.67 21.26 -0.58
N VAL A 239 -4.53 20.35 -1.02
CA VAL A 239 -5.98 20.60 -1.19
C VAL A 239 -6.60 21.07 0.13
N GLY A 240 -6.29 20.40 1.24
CA GLY A 240 -6.75 20.78 2.57
C GLY A 240 -6.28 22.16 3.02
N VAL A 241 -4.98 22.46 2.86
CA VAL A 241 -4.38 23.76 3.18
C VAL A 241 -5.03 24.87 2.36
N LEU A 242 -5.16 24.68 1.05
CA LEU A 242 -5.75 25.67 0.14
C LEU A 242 -7.24 25.89 0.45
N ALA A 243 -8.00 24.83 0.69
CA ALA A 243 -9.42 24.93 1.06
C ALA A 243 -9.62 25.68 2.38
N ALA A 244 -8.81 25.39 3.42
CA ALA A 244 -8.87 26.11 4.69
C ALA A 244 -8.38 27.56 4.56
N ALA A 245 -7.34 27.83 3.76
CA ALA A 245 -6.87 29.17 3.49
C ALA A 245 -7.90 30.01 2.74
N TRP A 246 -8.61 29.43 1.78
CA TRP A 246 -9.74 30.04 1.08
C TRP A 246 -10.89 30.32 2.04
N LEU A 247 -11.28 29.34 2.85
CA LEU A 247 -12.36 29.48 3.83
C LEU A 247 -12.07 30.60 4.85
N ALA A 248 -10.84 30.64 5.37
CA ALA A 248 -10.41 31.69 6.28
C ALA A 248 -10.40 33.07 5.61
N ALA A 249 -10.04 33.15 4.32
CA ALA A 249 -10.16 34.40 3.56
C ALA A 249 -11.62 34.83 3.40
N ALA A 250 -12.48 33.92 2.96
CA ALA A 250 -13.90 34.20 2.70
C ALA A 250 -14.64 34.66 3.96
N ARG A 251 -14.27 34.13 5.12
CA ARG A 251 -14.86 34.49 6.42
C ARG A 251 -14.16 35.65 7.14
N GLY A 252 -13.00 36.07 6.66
CA GLY A 252 -12.15 37.04 7.36
C GLY A 252 -11.54 36.52 8.66
N ASP A 253 -11.40 35.19 8.81
CA ASP A 253 -10.88 34.55 10.02
C ASP A 253 -9.39 34.88 10.24
N ASP A 254 -9.00 35.13 11.49
CA ASP A 254 -7.60 35.28 11.91
C ASP A 254 -6.86 33.94 11.99
N LEU A 255 -5.81 33.82 11.17
CA LEU A 255 -4.96 32.65 11.14
C LEU A 255 -3.95 32.70 12.30
N PRO A 256 -3.49 31.53 12.80
CA PRO A 256 -2.44 31.46 13.80
C PRO A 256 -1.16 32.19 13.37
N ARG A 257 -0.37 32.64 14.35
CA ARG A 257 0.91 33.32 14.10
C ARG A 257 1.80 32.48 13.16
N PRO A 258 2.52 33.08 12.19
CA PRO A 258 3.33 32.36 11.19
C PRO A 258 4.26 31.32 11.79
N ARG A 259 4.94 31.61 12.92
CA ARG A 259 5.82 30.65 13.60
C ARG A 259 5.13 29.37 14.06
N ARG A 260 3.85 29.43 14.44
CA ARG A 260 3.07 28.25 14.85
C ARG A 260 2.68 27.41 13.63
N LEU A 261 2.34 28.06 12.52
CA LEU A 261 2.06 27.40 11.25
C LEU A 261 3.33 26.72 10.70
N ALA A 262 4.47 27.40 10.70
CA ALA A 262 5.75 26.83 10.29
C ALA A 262 6.11 25.60 11.13
N LEU A 263 6.08 25.73 12.46
CA LEU A 263 6.39 24.62 13.37
C LEU A 263 5.41 23.46 13.20
N GLY A 264 4.11 23.74 13.14
CA GLY A 264 3.09 22.72 12.90
C GLY A 264 3.29 22.01 11.57
N ALA A 265 3.55 22.74 10.49
CA ALA A 265 3.74 22.17 9.16
C ALA A 265 5.00 21.31 9.09
N LEU A 266 6.09 21.75 9.72
CA LEU A 266 7.33 20.98 9.82
C LEU A 266 7.11 19.68 10.60
N LEU A 267 6.53 19.76 11.80
CA LEU A 267 6.27 18.59 12.65
C LEU A 267 5.32 17.60 11.97
N VAL A 268 4.21 18.10 11.41
CA VAL A 268 3.25 17.28 10.66
C VAL A 268 3.91 16.63 9.45
N GLY A 269 4.65 17.39 8.64
CA GLY A 269 5.29 16.84 7.44
C GLY A 269 6.34 15.78 7.75
N VAL A 270 7.10 15.95 8.83
CA VAL A 270 8.09 14.95 9.28
C VAL A 270 7.40 13.71 9.86
N GLU A 271 6.46 13.89 10.78
CA GLU A 271 5.72 12.81 11.44
C GLU A 271 4.96 11.95 10.43
N GLN A 272 4.36 12.58 9.42
CA GLN A 272 3.61 11.91 8.37
C GLN A 272 4.50 11.42 7.20
N SER A 273 5.81 11.40 7.38
CA SER A 273 6.80 10.87 6.43
C SER A 273 6.75 11.51 5.02
N LEU A 274 6.32 12.77 4.90
CA LEU A 274 6.29 13.47 3.61
C LEU A 274 7.70 13.70 3.02
N TRP A 275 8.74 13.56 3.84
CA TRP A 275 10.14 13.61 3.42
C TRP A 275 10.61 12.34 2.67
N ALA A 276 9.84 11.25 2.70
CA ALA A 276 10.30 9.94 2.21
C ALA A 276 10.25 9.79 0.68
N VAL A 277 10.58 10.85 -0.07
CA VAL A 277 10.54 10.89 -1.55
C VAL A 277 11.41 9.76 -2.12
N TYR A 278 10.82 8.89 -2.94
CA TYR A 278 11.50 7.72 -3.49
C TYR A 278 11.18 7.49 -4.96
N TRP A 279 12.00 6.65 -5.61
CA TRP A 279 11.82 6.19 -6.99
C TRP A 279 11.89 4.67 -7.07
N TYR A 280 11.11 4.07 -7.97
CA TYR A 280 11.11 2.64 -8.25
C TYR A 280 12.03 2.34 -9.44
N ARG A 281 13.04 1.50 -9.24
CA ARG A 281 14.07 1.17 -10.23
C ARG A 281 13.81 -0.13 -11.00
N GLY A 282 12.62 -0.73 -10.84
CA GLY A 282 12.34 -2.07 -11.38
C GLY A 282 12.89 -3.18 -10.48
N GLY A 283 12.52 -4.43 -10.76
CA GLY A 283 13.08 -5.61 -10.09
C GLY A 283 13.00 -5.61 -8.55
N GLU A 284 11.99 -4.93 -7.98
CA GLU A 284 11.82 -4.77 -6.51
C GLU A 284 12.90 -3.88 -5.84
N THR A 285 13.57 -3.05 -6.62
CA THR A 285 14.59 -2.10 -6.14
C THR A 285 14.07 -0.67 -6.11
N TYR A 286 14.51 0.08 -5.10
CA TYR A 286 14.02 1.43 -4.82
C TYR A 286 15.15 2.32 -4.32
N VAL A 287 15.07 3.62 -4.59
CA VAL A 287 16.00 4.63 -4.04
C VAL A 287 15.23 5.71 -3.28
N LEU A 288 15.78 6.17 -2.15
CA LEU A 288 15.14 7.12 -1.23
C LEU A 288 15.94 8.42 -1.13
N PHE A 289 15.34 9.54 -1.51
CA PHE A 289 15.93 10.88 -1.55
C PHE A 289 15.61 11.70 -0.29
N ARG A 290 16.09 11.24 0.88
CA ARG A 290 15.74 11.83 2.19
C ARG A 290 15.99 13.34 2.30
N ALA A 291 17.16 13.79 1.83
CA ALA A 291 17.56 15.19 1.95
C ALA A 291 16.68 16.12 1.12
N ILE A 292 16.36 15.70 -0.12
CA ILE A 292 15.46 16.45 -1.02
C ILE A 292 14.07 16.54 -0.40
N GLY A 293 13.53 15.41 0.09
CA GLY A 293 12.23 15.40 0.73
C GLY A 293 12.16 16.25 2.01
N LEU A 294 13.19 16.21 2.86
CA LEU A 294 13.23 17.05 4.07
C LEU A 294 13.30 18.55 3.72
N ALA A 295 14.08 18.92 2.70
CA ALA A 295 14.13 20.29 2.21
C ALA A 295 12.77 20.74 1.64
N ALA A 296 12.06 19.87 0.91
CA ALA A 296 10.72 20.14 0.41
C ALA A 296 9.70 20.36 1.54
N VAL A 297 9.77 19.57 2.62
CA VAL A 297 8.93 19.76 3.82
C VAL A 297 9.22 21.11 4.50
N ALA A 298 10.50 21.48 4.64
CA ALA A 298 10.88 22.78 5.21
C ALA A 298 10.37 23.95 4.35
N LEU A 299 10.48 23.86 3.02
CA LEU A 299 9.96 24.86 2.09
C LEU A 299 8.43 24.96 2.16
N LEU A 300 7.73 23.82 2.21
CA LEU A 300 6.28 23.78 2.42
C LEU A 300 5.87 24.48 3.72
N ALA A 301 6.61 24.27 4.81
CA ALA A 301 6.35 24.93 6.08
C ALA A 301 6.46 26.46 5.99
N VAL A 302 7.39 26.98 5.18
CA VAL A 302 7.51 28.42 4.90
C VAL A 302 6.27 28.93 4.15
N PHE A 303 5.82 28.24 3.10
CA PHE A 303 4.62 28.63 2.35
C PHE A 303 3.36 28.61 3.22
N VAL A 304 3.18 27.58 4.05
CA VAL A 304 2.05 27.49 4.98
C VAL A 304 2.09 28.63 6.01
N ALA A 305 3.27 28.98 6.52
CA ALA A 305 3.43 30.09 7.47
C ALA A 305 3.12 31.46 6.84
N ALA A 306 3.52 31.67 5.60
CA ALA A 306 3.27 32.90 4.87
C ALA A 306 1.78 33.14 4.54
N LEU A 307 0.91 32.13 4.64
CA LEU A 307 -0.55 32.30 4.55
C LEU A 307 -1.11 33.24 5.65
N ALA A 308 -0.44 33.32 6.79
CA ALA A 308 -0.83 34.20 7.90
C ALA A 308 -0.26 35.62 7.81
N VAL A 309 0.50 35.96 6.76
CA VAL A 309 1.14 37.27 6.59
C VAL A 309 0.36 38.12 5.60
N ASP A 310 -0.17 39.23 6.11
CA ASP A 310 -0.87 40.35 5.46
C ASP A 310 -1.93 40.03 4.39
N ARG A 311 -3.16 40.51 4.63
CA ARG A 311 -4.33 40.26 3.78
C ARG A 311 -4.52 41.30 2.68
N ARG A 312 -3.96 42.49 2.83
CA ARG A 312 -4.33 43.66 2.02
C ARG A 312 -3.22 44.04 1.05
N ALA A 313 -3.32 43.53 -0.18
CA ALA A 313 -2.68 44.17 -1.32
C ALA A 313 -3.74 44.77 -2.25
N PRO A 314 -3.45 45.90 -2.91
CA PRO A 314 -4.34 46.48 -3.92
C PRO A 314 -4.76 45.46 -4.99
N SER A 315 -5.90 45.69 -5.64
CA SER A 315 -6.22 45.04 -6.92
C SER A 315 -5.20 45.49 -7.97
N ALA A 316 -4.88 44.60 -8.91
CA ALA A 316 -3.94 44.87 -9.98
C ALA A 316 -4.60 44.55 -11.32
N ASP A 317 -4.52 45.47 -12.26
CA ASP A 317 -5.15 45.34 -13.58
C ASP A 317 -4.18 44.76 -14.62
N THR A 318 -2.89 44.68 -14.28
CA THR A 318 -1.84 44.09 -15.11
C THR A 318 -1.01 43.04 -14.37
N VAL A 319 -0.42 42.09 -15.11
CA VAL A 319 0.50 41.06 -14.56
C VAL A 319 1.69 41.71 -13.84
N ARG A 320 2.20 42.84 -14.36
CA ARG A 320 3.33 43.59 -13.77
C ARG A 320 2.96 44.19 -12.41
N GLU A 321 1.75 44.74 -12.27
CA GLU A 321 1.25 45.26 -10.98
C GLU A 321 0.96 44.13 -10.00
N ALA A 322 0.44 42.99 -10.48
CA ALA A 322 0.19 41.82 -9.66
C ALA A 322 1.48 41.29 -9.02
N LEU A 323 2.59 41.29 -9.78
CA LEU A 323 3.93 40.91 -9.28
C LEU A 323 4.51 41.93 -8.28
N ARG A 324 4.23 43.23 -8.45
CA ARG A 324 4.71 44.29 -7.55
C ARG A 324 3.90 44.39 -6.25
N GLY A 325 2.60 44.06 -6.30
CA GLY A 325 1.69 44.03 -5.14
C GLY A 325 1.55 42.65 -4.49
N LEU A 326 2.50 41.75 -4.73
CA LEU A 326 2.39 40.34 -4.35
C LEU A 326 2.66 40.17 -2.85
N THR A 327 1.61 40.00 -2.04
CA THR A 327 1.80 39.71 -0.62
C THR A 327 2.36 38.31 -0.41
N PRO A 328 3.07 38.05 0.70
CA PRO A 328 3.56 36.71 1.03
C PRO A 328 2.44 35.65 0.98
N ARG A 329 1.21 36.00 1.40
CA ARG A 329 0.05 35.12 1.28
C ARG A 329 -0.32 34.80 -0.17
N ARG A 330 -0.47 35.80 -1.04
CA ARG A 330 -0.83 35.59 -2.47
C ARG A 330 0.24 34.77 -3.18
N GLY A 331 1.52 35.08 -2.93
CA GLY A 331 2.64 34.31 -3.47
C GLY A 331 2.69 32.88 -2.98
N SER A 332 2.37 32.65 -1.71
CA SER A 332 2.30 31.29 -1.16
C SER A 332 1.14 30.50 -1.74
N VAL A 333 -0.04 31.09 -1.89
CA VAL A 333 -1.18 30.43 -2.57
C VAL A 333 -0.80 30.06 -4.01
N ALA A 334 -0.19 30.99 -4.76
CA ALA A 334 0.26 30.72 -6.12
C ALA A 334 1.31 29.61 -6.16
N ALA A 335 2.32 29.63 -5.28
CA ALA A 335 3.34 28.60 -5.18
C ALA A 335 2.74 27.23 -4.82
N LEU A 336 1.83 27.16 -3.86
CA LEU A 336 1.15 25.92 -3.47
C LEU A 336 0.27 25.38 -4.60
N LEU A 337 -0.40 26.24 -5.37
CA LEU A 337 -1.16 25.84 -6.57
C LEU A 337 -0.24 25.30 -7.66
N VAL A 338 0.93 25.91 -7.89
CA VAL A 338 1.94 25.41 -8.83
C VAL A 338 2.46 24.03 -8.38
N VAL A 339 2.76 23.85 -7.10
CA VAL A 339 3.19 22.54 -6.56
C VAL A 339 2.07 21.52 -6.71
N LEU A 340 0.83 21.87 -6.40
CA LEU A 340 -0.33 21.00 -6.59
C LEU A 340 -0.49 20.59 -8.06
N ALA A 341 -0.35 21.54 -8.99
CA ALA A 341 -0.40 21.27 -10.43
C ALA A 341 0.76 20.39 -10.89
N ALA A 342 1.98 20.60 -10.39
CA ALA A 342 3.15 19.78 -10.70
C ALA A 342 3.02 18.33 -10.18
N LEU A 343 2.40 18.14 -9.02
CA LEU A 343 2.13 16.81 -8.48
C LEU A 343 0.97 16.10 -9.20
N SER A 344 -0.03 16.84 -9.65
CA SER A 344 -1.25 16.30 -10.27
C SER A 344 -1.13 16.11 -11.78
N GLY A 345 -0.35 16.96 -12.46
CA GLY A 345 -0.22 16.99 -13.92
C GLY A 345 0.25 15.67 -14.53
N PRO A 346 1.36 15.07 -14.07
CA PRO A 346 1.80 13.76 -14.54
C PRO A 346 0.74 12.66 -14.35
N ALA A 347 -0.04 12.73 -13.27
CA ALA A 347 -1.11 11.76 -13.02
C ALA A 347 -2.22 11.84 -14.07
N VAL A 348 -2.56 13.04 -14.56
CA VAL A 348 -3.55 13.19 -15.65
C VAL A 348 -3.09 12.43 -16.90
N PHE A 349 -1.81 12.53 -17.26
CA PHE A 349 -1.29 11.83 -18.43
C PHE A 349 -1.29 10.32 -18.21
N VAL A 350 -0.76 9.82 -17.09
CA VAL A 350 -0.72 8.38 -16.79
C VAL A 350 -2.13 7.78 -16.80
N ASN A 351 -3.12 8.46 -16.22
CA ASN A 351 -4.50 7.98 -16.19
C ASN A 351 -5.22 8.06 -17.56
N LEU A 352 -4.69 8.81 -18.54
CA LEU A 352 -5.22 8.90 -19.90
C LEU A 352 -4.65 7.84 -20.84
N VAL A 353 -3.63 7.10 -20.43
CA VAL A 353 -3.07 6.05 -21.28
C VAL A 353 -3.77 4.72 -21.04
N ALA A 354 -4.11 4.05 -22.13
CA ALA A 354 -4.66 2.70 -22.12
C ALA A 354 -3.56 1.67 -21.89
N VAL A 355 -3.91 0.57 -21.24
CA VAL A 355 -3.02 -0.59 -21.12
C VAL A 355 -2.93 -1.28 -22.47
N ASP A 356 -1.70 -1.61 -22.90
CA ASP A 356 -1.45 -2.31 -24.16
C ASP A 356 -2.23 -3.63 -24.25
N ASP A 357 -2.66 -3.95 -25.47
CA ASP A 357 -3.34 -5.18 -25.79
C ASP A 357 -2.44 -6.39 -26.07
N GLU A 358 -1.12 -6.18 -26.22
CA GLU A 358 -0.15 -7.23 -26.54
C GLU A 358 -0.16 -8.42 -25.56
N PRO A 359 -0.26 -9.68 -26.04
CA PRO A 359 -0.29 -10.86 -25.19
C PRO A 359 0.91 -10.93 -24.24
N LEU A 360 0.64 -11.16 -22.95
CA LEU A 360 1.70 -11.39 -21.98
C LEU A 360 2.35 -12.77 -22.23
N PRO A 361 3.65 -12.96 -21.93
CA PRO A 361 4.29 -14.25 -22.04
C PRO A 361 3.63 -15.33 -21.15
N GLY A 362 3.57 -16.56 -21.67
CA GLY A 362 3.04 -17.74 -20.97
C GLY A 362 1.52 -17.90 -21.09
N ASP A 363 1.01 -19.08 -20.74
CA ASP A 363 -0.42 -19.39 -20.82
C ASP A 363 -1.19 -18.76 -19.63
N PRO A 364 -2.11 -17.82 -19.87
CA PRO A 364 -2.85 -17.17 -18.81
C PRO A 364 -4.03 -18.02 -18.31
N VAL A 365 -4.53 -17.67 -17.13
CA VAL A 365 -5.88 -18.03 -16.69
C VAL A 365 -6.78 -16.81 -16.89
N GLU A 366 -7.84 -16.99 -17.67
CA GLU A 366 -8.82 -15.95 -17.98
C GLU A 366 -10.03 -16.03 -17.05
N VAL A 367 -10.37 -14.91 -16.41
CA VAL A 367 -11.49 -14.83 -15.47
C VAL A 367 -12.29 -13.56 -15.73
N ARG A 368 -13.40 -13.67 -16.47
CA ARG A 368 -14.31 -12.54 -16.78
C ARG A 368 -13.57 -11.29 -17.28
N GLY A 369 -12.64 -11.49 -18.22
CA GLY A 369 -11.80 -10.45 -18.82
C GLY A 369 -10.52 -10.11 -18.05
N TYR A 370 -10.29 -10.71 -16.88
CA TYR A 370 -8.98 -10.64 -16.22
C TYR A 370 -8.07 -11.76 -16.72
N SER A 371 -6.95 -11.39 -17.29
CA SER A 371 -5.84 -12.30 -17.61
C SER A 371 -4.87 -12.35 -16.45
N VAL A 372 -4.63 -13.54 -15.89
CA VAL A 372 -3.64 -13.76 -14.83
C VAL A 372 -2.56 -14.69 -15.37
N THR A 373 -1.31 -14.22 -15.45
CA THR A 373 -0.16 -15.02 -15.90
C THR A 373 1.07 -14.79 -15.02
N TYR A 374 2.14 -15.55 -15.24
CA TYR A 374 3.45 -15.30 -14.65
C TYR A 374 4.46 -14.97 -15.74
N ALA A 375 5.10 -13.81 -15.63
CA ALA A 375 6.07 -13.33 -16.59
C ALA A 375 7.32 -12.77 -15.90
N GLU A 376 8.46 -12.82 -16.59
CA GLU A 376 9.73 -12.30 -16.10
C GLU A 376 10.35 -11.33 -17.11
N ASN A 377 10.99 -10.29 -16.59
CA ASN A 377 11.64 -9.21 -17.35
C ASN A 377 10.72 -8.57 -18.39
N VAL A 378 9.43 -8.43 -18.07
CA VAL A 378 8.46 -7.72 -18.89
C VAL A 378 8.42 -6.26 -18.50
N GLU A 379 8.17 -5.39 -19.47
CA GLU A 379 7.96 -3.97 -19.22
C GLU A 379 6.78 -3.75 -18.28
N ASN A 380 6.93 -2.80 -17.35
CA ASN A 380 5.85 -2.45 -16.45
C ASN A 380 4.82 -1.57 -17.15
N GLY A 381 3.71 -2.18 -17.54
CA GLY A 381 2.64 -1.54 -18.31
C GLY A 381 1.90 -0.38 -17.63
N MET A 382 2.24 -0.01 -16.40
CA MET A 382 1.73 1.22 -15.75
C MET A 382 2.81 2.27 -15.48
N VAL A 383 4.08 1.88 -15.38
CA VAL A 383 5.18 2.79 -14.99
C VAL A 383 5.97 3.24 -16.21
N SER A 384 6.22 2.35 -17.17
CA SER A 384 6.99 2.65 -18.39
C SER A 384 6.17 3.32 -19.49
N VAL A 385 4.93 3.71 -19.19
CA VAL A 385 4.00 4.31 -20.14
C VAL A 385 4.47 5.69 -20.64
N ILE A 386 5.27 6.39 -19.83
CA ILE A 386 5.89 7.67 -20.18
C ILE A 386 7.35 7.55 -19.79
N ASP A 387 8.26 7.71 -20.73
CA ASP A 387 9.69 7.80 -20.45
C ASP A 387 10.01 9.18 -19.87
N VAL A 388 10.32 9.21 -18.58
CA VAL A 388 10.73 10.40 -17.86
C VAL A 388 12.04 10.09 -17.14
N ASP A 389 13.08 10.82 -17.50
CA ASP A 389 14.37 10.77 -16.83
C ASP A 389 14.51 11.95 -15.86
N ALA A 390 14.68 11.66 -14.58
CA ALA A 390 14.89 12.67 -13.55
C ALA A 390 15.83 12.17 -12.47
N PHE A 391 16.75 13.01 -12.00
CA PHE A 391 17.72 12.68 -10.95
C PHE A 391 18.58 11.42 -11.23
N GLY A 392 18.77 11.07 -12.51
CA GLY A 392 19.48 9.85 -12.92
C GLY A 392 18.63 8.57 -12.87
N GLU A 393 17.33 8.69 -12.69
CA GLU A 393 16.37 7.60 -12.66
C GLU A 393 15.43 7.66 -13.87
N THR A 394 14.98 6.49 -14.33
CA THR A 394 14.04 6.35 -15.46
C THR A 394 12.76 5.64 -15.03
N THR A 395 11.67 5.91 -15.73
CA THR A 395 10.38 5.23 -15.59
C THR A 395 10.28 3.96 -16.45
N SER A 396 11.18 3.77 -17.43
CA SER A 396 11.27 2.53 -18.21
C SER A 396 11.87 1.41 -17.37
N VAL A 397 11.00 0.62 -16.74
CA VAL A 397 11.41 -0.43 -15.80
C VAL A 397 10.76 -1.76 -16.12
N THR A 398 11.54 -2.83 -15.99
CA THR A 398 11.02 -4.20 -16.10
C THR A 398 10.63 -4.74 -14.73
N THR A 399 9.69 -5.68 -14.74
CA THR A 399 9.22 -6.39 -13.56
C THR A 399 9.04 -7.87 -13.84
N SER A 400 9.03 -8.65 -12.76
CA SER A 400 8.92 -10.11 -12.81
C SER A 400 7.99 -10.58 -11.71
N GLY A 401 7.06 -11.45 -12.05
CA GLY A 401 6.08 -11.99 -11.11
C GLY A 401 4.77 -12.39 -11.75
N VAL A 402 3.74 -12.49 -10.92
CA VAL A 402 2.37 -12.73 -11.35
C VAL A 402 1.76 -11.42 -11.79
N VAL A 403 1.41 -11.34 -13.06
CA VAL A 403 0.79 -10.17 -13.69
C VAL A 403 -0.72 -10.40 -13.77
N VAL A 404 -1.48 -9.37 -13.42
CA VAL A 404 -2.93 -9.28 -13.62
C VAL A 404 -3.19 -8.16 -14.60
N ARG A 405 -3.91 -8.48 -15.68
CA ARG A 405 -4.25 -7.54 -16.74
C ARG A 405 -5.74 -7.62 -17.06
N ASN A 406 -6.33 -6.47 -17.39
CA ASN A 406 -7.67 -6.37 -17.96
C ASN A 406 -7.70 -5.08 -18.81
N PRO A 407 -7.54 -5.17 -20.14
CA PRO A 407 -7.42 -3.99 -21.00
C PRO A 407 -8.68 -3.13 -21.05
N ASP A 408 -9.86 -3.77 -21.08
CA ASP A 408 -11.17 -3.10 -21.05
C ASP A 408 -11.34 -2.20 -19.82
N ARG A 409 -10.62 -2.50 -18.74
CA ARG A 409 -10.64 -1.76 -17.47
C ARG A 409 -9.33 -1.02 -17.20
N GLY A 410 -8.42 -0.94 -18.16
CA GLY A 410 -7.10 -0.32 -18.00
C GLY A 410 -6.28 -0.90 -16.85
N VAL A 411 -6.50 -2.16 -16.47
CA VAL A 411 -5.80 -2.79 -15.35
C VAL A 411 -4.51 -3.43 -15.84
N TRP A 412 -3.40 -3.08 -15.20
CA TRP A 412 -2.14 -3.81 -15.34
C TRP A 412 -1.36 -3.76 -14.03
N THR A 413 -0.99 -4.90 -13.47
CA THR A 413 -0.17 -4.91 -12.24
C THR A 413 0.56 -6.21 -12.00
N THR A 414 1.78 -6.12 -11.48
CA THR A 414 2.45 -7.24 -10.81
C THR A 414 1.81 -7.47 -9.44
N ALA A 415 0.77 -8.29 -9.37
CA ALA A 415 0.03 -8.58 -8.15
C ALA A 415 0.87 -9.33 -7.11
N VAL A 416 1.82 -10.15 -7.55
CA VAL A 416 2.77 -10.86 -6.70
C VAL A 416 4.13 -10.82 -7.37
N SER A 417 5.15 -10.26 -6.71
CA SER A 417 6.50 -10.23 -7.27
C SER A 417 7.19 -11.61 -7.28
N LYS A 418 8.18 -11.78 -8.17
CA LYS A 418 9.03 -12.97 -8.25
C LYS A 418 9.66 -13.31 -6.91
N GLY A 419 10.23 -12.33 -6.19
CA GLY A 419 10.85 -12.55 -4.87
C GLY A 419 9.83 -13.02 -3.83
N ARG A 420 8.65 -12.40 -3.78
CA ARG A 420 7.57 -12.80 -2.86
C ARG A 420 7.06 -14.21 -3.15
N LEU A 421 6.92 -14.57 -4.42
CA LEU A 421 6.51 -15.93 -4.81
C LEU A 421 7.61 -16.96 -4.54
N ALA A 422 8.89 -16.62 -4.79
CA ALA A 422 10.04 -17.45 -4.46
C ALA A 422 10.15 -17.70 -2.94
N PHE A 423 9.84 -16.71 -2.11
CA PHE A 423 9.81 -16.86 -0.67
C PHE A 423 8.63 -17.71 -0.17
N SER A 424 7.43 -17.47 -0.69
CA SER A 424 6.19 -18.06 -0.16
C SER A 424 5.79 -19.38 -0.80
N GLY A 425 6.23 -19.66 -2.02
CA GLY A 425 5.92 -20.86 -2.81
C GLY A 425 4.49 -20.93 -3.34
N ARG A 426 3.53 -20.33 -2.63
CA ARG A 426 2.14 -20.25 -3.03
C ARG A 426 1.55 -18.89 -2.67
N GLN A 427 0.82 -18.31 -3.59
CA GLN A 427 0.08 -17.06 -3.40
C GLN A 427 -1.32 -17.16 -3.98
N ARG A 428 -2.21 -16.27 -3.52
CA ARG A 428 -3.58 -16.15 -4.02
C ARG A 428 -3.76 -14.76 -4.60
N VAL A 429 -4.16 -14.71 -5.86
CA VAL A 429 -4.52 -13.48 -6.55
C VAL A 429 -6.03 -13.39 -6.60
N VAL A 430 -6.57 -12.30 -6.05
CA VAL A 430 -8.01 -12.04 -6.02
C VAL A 430 -8.36 -11.07 -7.15
N VAL A 431 -9.21 -11.52 -8.05
CA VAL A 431 -9.83 -10.68 -9.09
C VAL A 431 -11.34 -10.58 -8.82
N GLY A 432 -11.99 -9.58 -9.38
CA GLY A 432 -13.40 -9.34 -9.05
C GLY A 432 -14.00 -8.09 -9.66
N GLY A 433 -15.17 -7.75 -9.14
CA GLY A 433 -15.91 -6.54 -9.44
C GLY A 433 -16.96 -6.30 -8.38
N VAL A 434 -17.89 -5.38 -8.64
CA VAL A 434 -19.03 -5.16 -7.74
C VAL A 434 -19.85 -6.45 -7.66
N GLY A 435 -20.00 -6.99 -6.45
CA GLY A 435 -20.85 -8.16 -6.17
C GLY A 435 -20.27 -9.52 -6.57
N TRP A 436 -19.03 -9.62 -7.06
CA TRP A 436 -18.42 -10.92 -7.39
C TRP A 436 -16.91 -10.95 -7.16
N ARG A 437 -16.38 -12.16 -6.93
CA ARG A 437 -14.98 -12.39 -6.56
C ARG A 437 -14.55 -13.78 -7.01
N GLU A 438 -13.35 -13.85 -7.57
CA GLU A 438 -12.69 -15.09 -7.97
C GLU A 438 -11.25 -15.12 -7.45
N VAL A 439 -10.70 -16.32 -7.26
CA VAL A 439 -9.34 -16.50 -6.71
C VAL A 439 -8.53 -17.41 -7.61
N VAL A 440 -7.44 -16.88 -8.15
CA VAL A 440 -6.43 -17.66 -8.87
C VAL A 440 -5.30 -18.01 -7.89
N THR A 441 -5.04 -19.31 -7.72
CA THR A 441 -3.96 -19.80 -6.85
C THR A 441 -2.70 -20.01 -7.68
N VAL A 442 -1.65 -19.28 -7.34
CA VAL A 442 -0.34 -19.36 -7.98
C VAL A 442 0.58 -20.22 -7.14
N THR A 443 1.22 -21.23 -7.74
CA THR A 443 2.15 -22.11 -7.05
C THR A 443 3.47 -22.18 -7.81
N ARG A 444 4.56 -21.80 -7.13
CA ARG A 444 5.93 -22.04 -7.55
C ARG A 444 6.44 -23.34 -6.92
N ARG A 445 7.13 -24.15 -7.73
CA ARG A 445 7.92 -25.29 -7.27
C ARG A 445 9.29 -25.19 -7.92
N GLY A 446 10.34 -25.53 -7.20
CA GLY A 446 11.69 -25.50 -7.75
C GLY A 446 12.71 -26.33 -7.00
N TRP A 447 13.89 -26.42 -7.60
CA TRP A 447 15.08 -27.10 -7.12
C TRP A 447 16.28 -26.17 -7.26
N THR A 448 17.09 -26.09 -6.22
CA THR A 448 18.36 -25.36 -6.20
C THR A 448 19.49 -26.36 -6.34
N THR A 449 20.27 -26.28 -7.42
CA THR A 449 21.48 -27.10 -7.57
C THR A 449 22.59 -26.60 -6.64
N VAL A 450 23.52 -27.48 -6.29
CA VAL A 450 24.69 -27.11 -5.49
C VAL A 450 25.64 -26.30 -6.36
N GLY A 451 25.96 -25.07 -5.92
CA GLY A 451 26.91 -24.18 -6.62
C GLY A 451 26.39 -23.58 -7.93
N GLY A 452 25.14 -23.82 -8.32
CA GLY A 452 24.57 -23.27 -9.55
C GLY A 452 24.11 -21.81 -9.44
N ASP A 453 23.96 -21.16 -10.59
CA ASP A 453 23.64 -19.73 -10.73
C ASP A 453 22.22 -19.33 -10.26
N GLY A 454 21.35 -20.32 -10.04
CA GLY A 454 19.98 -20.07 -9.60
C GLY A 454 19.12 -21.33 -9.57
N PRO A 455 17.88 -21.26 -9.05
CA PRO A 455 16.98 -22.40 -9.02
C PRO A 455 16.39 -22.70 -10.40
N ALA A 456 16.17 -23.99 -10.68
CA ALA A 456 15.27 -24.45 -11.72
C ALA A 456 13.85 -24.55 -11.14
N TYR A 457 12.86 -23.86 -11.70
CA TYR A 457 11.50 -23.81 -11.18
C TYR A 457 10.43 -23.73 -12.27
N ARG A 458 9.21 -24.01 -11.83
CA ARG A 458 8.00 -23.83 -12.63
C ARG A 458 6.93 -23.13 -11.82
N VAL A 459 6.06 -22.40 -12.51
CA VAL A 459 4.91 -21.71 -11.93
C VAL A 459 3.62 -22.23 -12.55
N THR A 460 2.67 -22.60 -11.70
CA THR A 460 1.36 -23.09 -12.09
C THR A 460 0.28 -22.17 -11.54
N LEU A 461 -0.80 -22.02 -12.30
CA LEU A 461 -1.97 -21.23 -11.97
C LEU A 461 -3.16 -22.18 -11.87
N ALA A 462 -3.96 -22.06 -10.81
CA ALA A 462 -5.14 -22.87 -10.61
C ALA A 462 -6.37 -22.00 -10.34
N HIS A 463 -7.46 -22.28 -11.06
CA HIS A 463 -8.77 -21.66 -10.90
C HIS A 463 -9.86 -22.72 -11.11
N GLY A 464 -10.82 -22.80 -10.19
CA GLY A 464 -11.77 -23.91 -10.15
C GLY A 464 -11.06 -25.26 -10.03
N ASN A 465 -11.34 -26.17 -10.97
CA ASN A 465 -10.73 -27.50 -11.07
C ASN A 465 -9.59 -27.57 -12.11
N GLU A 466 -9.26 -26.45 -12.75
CA GLU A 466 -8.27 -26.40 -13.82
C GLU A 466 -6.91 -25.91 -13.28
N THR A 467 -5.83 -26.42 -13.86
CA THR A 467 -4.47 -26.00 -13.54
C THR A 467 -3.65 -25.85 -14.81
N THR A 468 -3.10 -24.65 -15.01
CA THR A 468 -2.31 -24.25 -16.17
C THR A 468 -0.85 -24.08 -15.78
N LEU A 469 0.08 -24.53 -16.62
CA LEU A 469 1.51 -24.25 -16.47
C LEU A 469 1.81 -22.88 -17.11
N ALA A 470 2.02 -21.86 -16.29
CA ALA A 470 2.28 -20.51 -16.79
C ALA A 470 3.74 -20.28 -17.19
N PHE A 471 4.68 -20.91 -16.48
CA PHE A 471 6.11 -20.61 -16.68
C PHE A 471 7.02 -21.77 -16.30
N ARG A 472 8.14 -21.89 -17.04
CA ARG A 472 9.29 -22.75 -16.75
C ARG A 472 10.55 -21.89 -16.83
N SER A 473 11.41 -21.98 -15.82
CA SER A 473 12.74 -21.37 -15.90
C SER A 473 13.65 -22.16 -16.84
N ASN A 474 14.86 -21.64 -17.06
CA ASN A 474 15.94 -22.43 -17.63
C ASN A 474 16.33 -23.58 -16.69
N ALA A 475 17.01 -24.59 -17.25
CA ALA A 475 17.66 -25.62 -16.45
C ALA A 475 18.77 -25.00 -15.58
N SER A 476 18.99 -25.59 -14.41
CA SER A 476 20.04 -25.18 -13.48
C SER A 476 21.05 -26.30 -13.35
N THR A 477 22.32 -26.01 -13.61
CA THR A 477 23.43 -26.98 -13.56
C THR A 477 24.08 -26.95 -12.19
N ALA A 478 24.44 -28.12 -11.66
CA ALA A 478 25.25 -28.22 -10.45
C ALA A 478 26.72 -27.93 -10.81
N GLU A 479 27.39 -27.13 -9.99
CA GLU A 479 28.82 -26.85 -10.12
C GLU A 479 29.71 -28.11 -10.12
N PRO A 480 29.50 -29.11 -9.23
CA PRO A 480 30.36 -30.29 -9.23
C PRO A 480 30.13 -31.16 -10.47
N GLN A 481 31.24 -31.55 -11.11
CA GLN A 481 31.26 -32.62 -12.12
C GLN A 481 31.43 -33.99 -11.47
N ILE A 482 30.64 -34.96 -11.92
CA ILE A 482 30.53 -36.27 -11.28
C ILE A 482 30.95 -37.34 -12.28
N GLY A 483 32.17 -37.86 -12.13
CA GLY A 483 32.75 -38.79 -13.10
C GLY A 483 32.87 -38.19 -14.51
N GLY A 484 33.20 -36.89 -14.61
CA GLY A 484 33.31 -36.14 -15.86
C GLY A 484 31.99 -35.59 -16.42
N ARG A 485 30.87 -35.75 -15.69
CA ARG A 485 29.52 -35.42 -16.17
C ARG A 485 28.96 -34.20 -15.46
N ASN A 486 28.29 -33.34 -16.22
CA ASN A 486 27.48 -32.26 -15.68
C ASN A 486 26.09 -32.78 -15.37
N VAL A 487 25.53 -32.38 -14.22
CA VAL A 487 24.16 -32.74 -13.85
C VAL A 487 23.36 -31.46 -13.65
N SER A 488 22.25 -31.34 -14.37
CA SER A 488 21.33 -30.21 -14.28
C SER A 488 19.94 -30.67 -13.88
N VAL A 489 19.17 -29.79 -13.26
CA VAL A 489 17.74 -29.95 -13.05
C VAL A 489 17.00 -29.09 -14.07
N ALA A 490 16.12 -29.69 -14.86
CA ALA A 490 15.32 -29.01 -15.88
C ALA A 490 13.83 -29.09 -15.51
N PRO A 491 13.09 -27.96 -15.51
CA PRO A 491 11.64 -27.99 -15.34
C PRO A 491 10.95 -28.51 -16.61
N THR A 492 9.88 -29.29 -16.45
CA THR A 492 9.07 -29.86 -17.54
C THR A 492 7.58 -29.59 -17.33
N ASP A 493 6.75 -30.00 -18.29
CA ASP A 493 5.29 -29.83 -18.20
C ASP A 493 4.66 -30.69 -17.10
N ALA A 494 5.23 -31.86 -16.83
CA ALA A 494 4.78 -32.76 -15.77
C ALA A 494 5.49 -32.51 -14.42
N GLY A 495 6.71 -31.97 -14.41
CA GLY A 495 7.46 -31.77 -13.18
C GLY A 495 8.87 -31.25 -13.39
N PHE A 496 9.84 -32.09 -13.08
CA PHE A 496 11.27 -31.83 -13.19
C PHE A 496 12.00 -33.10 -13.60
N GLU A 497 13.06 -32.93 -14.37
CA GLU A 497 13.95 -34.00 -14.80
C GLU A 497 15.40 -33.64 -14.46
N LEU A 498 16.22 -34.67 -14.31
CA LEU A 498 17.66 -34.60 -14.30
C LEU A 498 18.16 -34.69 -15.74
N LEU A 499 19.04 -33.78 -16.12
CA LEU A 499 19.79 -33.80 -17.37
C LEU A 499 21.24 -34.11 -17.05
N VAL A 500 21.74 -35.24 -17.55
CA VAL A 500 23.13 -35.66 -17.38
C VAL A 500 23.85 -35.52 -18.71
N GLU A 501 24.87 -34.68 -18.74
CA GLU A 501 25.66 -34.39 -19.94
C GLU A 501 27.08 -34.94 -19.80
N ASP A 502 27.52 -35.65 -20.83
CA ASP A 502 28.83 -36.29 -20.95
C ASP A 502 29.39 -35.97 -22.35
N GLY A 503 30.18 -34.90 -22.45
CA GLY A 503 30.61 -34.34 -23.73
C GLY A 503 29.42 -33.97 -24.63
N ASN A 504 29.27 -34.65 -25.78
CA ASN A 504 28.16 -34.43 -26.72
C ASN A 504 26.92 -35.30 -26.46
N ARG A 505 26.92 -36.13 -25.40
CA ARG A 505 25.78 -36.99 -25.06
C ARG A 505 24.98 -36.37 -23.93
N SER A 506 23.66 -36.32 -24.06
CA SER A 506 22.75 -35.94 -22.98
C SER A 506 21.73 -37.05 -22.72
N VAL A 507 21.50 -37.34 -21.44
CA VAL A 507 20.50 -38.31 -20.99
C VAL A 507 19.57 -37.62 -20.00
N ARG A 508 18.27 -37.78 -20.19
CA ARG A 508 17.25 -37.27 -19.28
C ARG A 508 16.68 -38.39 -18.43
N ALA A 509 16.34 -38.06 -17.19
CA ALA A 509 15.67 -38.98 -16.28
C ALA A 509 14.78 -38.22 -15.29
N PRO A 510 13.73 -38.84 -14.75
CA PRO A 510 12.92 -38.20 -13.72
C PRO A 510 13.73 -37.93 -12.45
N ILE A 511 13.34 -36.91 -11.69
CA ILE A 511 13.85 -36.78 -10.31
C ILE A 511 13.33 -37.98 -9.49
N PRO A 512 14.20 -38.71 -8.76
CA PRO A 512 13.75 -39.84 -7.95
C PRO A 512 12.65 -39.45 -6.95
N GLY A 513 11.64 -40.31 -6.82
CA GLY A 513 10.69 -40.27 -5.72
C GLY A 513 11.34 -40.53 -4.36
N GLU A 514 10.54 -40.48 -3.29
CA GLU A 514 11.05 -40.86 -1.97
C GLU A 514 11.27 -42.38 -1.93
N ASN A 515 12.46 -42.80 -1.49
CA ASN A 515 12.92 -44.20 -1.50
C ASN A 515 13.06 -44.85 -2.89
N GLU A 516 13.10 -44.04 -3.95
CA GLU A 516 13.36 -44.51 -5.31
C GLU A 516 14.78 -44.20 -5.75
N THR A 517 15.29 -45.03 -6.67
CA THR A 517 16.59 -44.85 -7.32
C THR A 517 16.40 -44.77 -8.83
N VAL A 518 17.05 -43.82 -9.48
CA VAL A 518 16.95 -43.61 -10.93
C VAL A 518 18.35 -43.62 -11.53
N ALA A 519 18.60 -44.46 -12.54
CA ALA A 519 19.88 -44.48 -13.24
C ALA A 519 19.84 -43.61 -14.51
N ALA A 520 20.84 -42.77 -14.72
CA ALA A 520 20.96 -41.95 -15.92
C ALA A 520 22.42 -41.57 -16.21
N GLY A 521 22.83 -41.69 -17.47
CA GLY A 521 24.17 -41.28 -17.90
C GLY A 521 25.31 -41.94 -17.10
N GLY A 522 25.18 -43.20 -16.68
CA GLY A 522 26.19 -43.89 -15.87
C GLY A 522 26.26 -43.46 -14.40
N LEU A 523 25.32 -42.64 -13.93
CA LEU A 523 25.15 -42.25 -12.54
C LEU A 523 23.87 -42.86 -11.96
N THR A 524 23.87 -43.15 -10.66
CA THR A 524 22.65 -43.53 -9.95
C THR A 524 22.20 -42.40 -9.05
N PHE A 525 20.97 -41.94 -9.20
CA PHE A 525 20.39 -40.85 -8.42
C PHE A 525 19.47 -41.39 -7.34
N VAL A 526 19.63 -40.86 -6.14
CA VAL A 526 18.78 -41.17 -4.98
C VAL A 526 18.28 -39.88 -4.37
N ARG A 527 17.07 -39.91 -3.80
CA ARG A 527 16.51 -38.77 -3.08
C ARG A 527 16.41 -39.09 -1.59
N ASP A 528 17.03 -38.23 -0.80
CA ASP A 528 17.01 -38.29 0.67
C ASP A 528 16.34 -37.01 1.19
N GLY A 529 15.09 -37.16 1.62
CA GLY A 529 14.20 -36.07 1.98
C GLY A 529 13.99 -35.07 0.83
N ARG A 530 14.65 -33.91 0.93
CA ARG A 530 14.58 -32.84 -0.08
C ARG A 530 15.80 -32.76 -0.99
N ALA A 531 16.84 -33.54 -0.73
CA ALA A 531 18.07 -33.48 -1.49
C ALA A 531 18.17 -34.68 -2.46
N VAL A 532 18.62 -34.40 -3.67
CA VAL A 532 18.99 -35.40 -4.66
C VAL A 532 20.50 -35.57 -4.61
N PHE A 533 20.94 -36.82 -4.58
CA PHE A 533 22.34 -37.21 -4.61
C PHE A 533 22.60 -38.06 -5.84
N ALA A 534 23.74 -37.85 -6.48
CA ALA A 534 24.30 -38.78 -7.45
C ALA A 534 25.30 -39.70 -6.75
N LEU A 535 25.27 -40.97 -7.13
CA LEU A 535 26.21 -42.01 -6.74
C LEU A 535 27.03 -42.37 -7.96
N ALA A 536 28.35 -42.25 -7.84
CA ALA A 536 29.31 -42.57 -8.89
C ALA A 536 30.28 -43.66 -8.43
N GLY A 537 30.49 -44.66 -9.29
CA GLY A 537 31.28 -45.86 -8.99
C GLY A 537 30.41 -47.03 -8.53
N GLU A 538 30.94 -48.25 -8.69
CA GLU A 538 30.30 -49.48 -8.20
C GLU A 538 30.76 -49.81 -6.78
N VAL A 539 29.90 -50.48 -6.02
CA VAL A 539 30.30 -51.11 -4.75
C VAL A 539 31.23 -52.28 -5.10
N THR A 540 32.52 -52.15 -4.80
CA THR A 540 33.47 -53.26 -4.97
C THR A 540 33.88 -53.82 -3.61
N GLY A 541 33.90 -55.15 -3.47
CA GLY A 541 34.13 -55.85 -2.20
C GLY A 541 32.87 -56.54 -1.66
N ASN A 542 33.03 -57.32 -0.59
CA ASN A 542 31.95 -58.14 0.00
C ASN A 542 31.40 -57.44 1.24
N VAL A 543 30.13 -57.02 1.19
CA VAL A 543 29.43 -56.33 2.29
C VAL A 543 29.46 -57.16 3.58
N SER A 544 29.34 -58.48 3.47
CA SER A 544 29.40 -59.44 4.57
C SER A 544 30.80 -59.57 5.20
N ALA A 545 31.85 -59.23 4.45
CA ALA A 545 33.24 -59.28 4.90
C ALA A 545 33.76 -57.93 5.42
N GLY A 546 32.92 -56.88 5.44
CA GLY A 546 33.30 -55.54 5.91
C GLY A 546 34.29 -54.80 5.02
N ASN A 547 34.56 -55.26 3.79
CA ASN A 547 35.55 -54.68 2.88
C ASN A 547 34.94 -54.02 1.62
N ALA A 548 33.65 -53.71 1.64
CA ALA A 548 32.98 -53.04 0.54
C ALA A 548 33.38 -51.55 0.46
N THR A 549 33.73 -51.08 -0.73
CA THR A 549 33.89 -49.65 -1.03
C THR A 549 32.53 -49.03 -1.32
N ALA A 550 32.26 -47.86 -0.71
CA ALA A 550 31.03 -47.13 -0.95
C ALA A 550 31.17 -46.26 -2.22
N PRO A 551 30.09 -46.11 -3.02
CA PRO A 551 30.11 -45.19 -4.16
C PRO A 551 30.28 -43.75 -3.67
N THR A 552 30.91 -42.92 -4.50
CA THR A 552 31.05 -41.49 -4.24
C THR A 552 29.67 -40.85 -4.26
N ARG A 553 29.23 -40.30 -3.12
CA ARG A 553 27.92 -39.67 -2.95
C ARG A 553 28.05 -38.15 -3.00
N VAL A 554 27.53 -37.53 -4.05
CA VAL A 554 27.57 -36.08 -4.26
C VAL A 554 26.16 -35.52 -4.26
N ARG A 555 25.92 -34.48 -3.45
CA ARG A 555 24.64 -33.75 -3.48
C ARG A 555 24.56 -32.91 -4.74
N VAL A 556 23.50 -33.10 -5.53
CA VAL A 556 23.29 -32.39 -6.80
C VAL A 556 22.36 -31.21 -6.62
N ALA A 557 21.21 -31.43 -5.98
CA ALA A 557 20.18 -30.42 -5.85
C ALA A 557 19.37 -30.59 -4.56
N THR A 558 18.73 -29.51 -4.12
CA THR A 558 17.79 -29.51 -3.01
C THR A 558 16.49 -28.83 -3.42
N ARG A 559 15.36 -29.44 -3.12
CA ARG A 559 14.04 -28.87 -3.37
C ARG A 559 13.88 -27.56 -2.59
N GLU A 560 13.41 -26.51 -3.25
CA GLU A 560 13.19 -25.18 -2.66
C GLU A 560 12.37 -25.30 -1.36
N ARG A 561 12.71 -24.46 -0.37
CA ARG A 561 11.93 -24.30 0.86
C ARG A 561 11.18 -22.97 0.80
N TYR A 562 9.92 -23.01 1.19
CA TYR A 562 9.09 -21.83 1.23
C TYR A 562 8.75 -21.45 2.69
N GLY A 563 8.88 -20.17 3.01
CA GLY A 563 8.70 -19.61 4.35
C GLY A 563 7.25 -19.30 4.71
N GLY A 564 6.31 -19.40 3.76
CA GLY A 564 4.96 -18.84 3.90
C GLY A 564 3.86 -19.80 4.37
N ARG A 565 4.16 -20.92 5.04
CA ARG A 565 3.15 -21.98 5.25
C ARG A 565 1.91 -21.60 6.05
N ASN A 566 1.85 -20.44 6.70
CA ASN A 566 0.65 -19.91 7.35
C ASN A 566 0.51 -18.41 7.08
N GLY A 567 -0.41 -18.03 6.19
CA GLY A 567 -0.84 -16.65 5.96
C GLY A 567 -2.30 -16.60 5.55
#